data_AF-A0A382U8Z4-F1
#
_entry.id   AF-A0A382U8Z4-F1
#
_cell.length_a   1.000
_cell.length_b   1.000
_cell.length_c   1.000
_cell.angle_alpha   90.00
_cell.angle_beta   90.00
_cell.angle_gamma   90.00
#
_symmetry.space_group_name_H-M   'P 1'
#
loop_
_entity.id
_entity.type
_entity.pdbx_description
1 polymer ?
#
loop_
_entity_poly.entity_id
_entity_poly.type
_entity_poly.pdbx_seq_one_letter_code
_entity_poly.pdbx_strand_id
1 'polypeptide(L)'
;MATHFDVPGEHLVNALAETLKSEDAIQPPEWSAFVKTAVHKEKSPLQADWWYFRTASVMRKVGINGPIGTERLSRHYSGSRDRGAKPNRSENGSRKVLRLIMQQLEIAGLLG
;
A
#
# COMPACT_ATOMS: atom_id res chain seq x y z
N MET A 1 -7.19 -6.38 26.51
CA MET A 1 -7.13 -5.28 25.51
C MET A 1 -6.67 -5.91 24.21
N ALA A 2 -7.48 -5.87 23.16
CA ALA A 2 -7.08 -6.41 21.87
C ALA A 2 -6.13 -5.43 21.16
N THR A 3 -5.03 -5.94 20.64
CA THR A 3 -4.03 -5.20 19.88
C THR A 3 -4.09 -5.57 18.40
N HIS A 4 -3.42 -4.79 17.55
CA HIS A 4 -3.34 -5.07 16.11
C HIS A 4 -2.59 -6.38 15.77
N PHE A 5 -1.96 -7.03 16.75
CA PHE A 5 -1.34 -8.35 16.61
C PHE A 5 -2.34 -9.50 16.83
N ASP A 6 -3.47 -9.24 17.49
CA ASP A 6 -4.46 -10.25 17.88
C ASP A 6 -5.51 -10.51 16.78
N VAL A 7 -5.52 -9.70 15.73
CA VAL A 7 -6.47 -9.78 14.61
C VAL A 7 -5.75 -10.26 13.36
N PRO A 8 -6.31 -11.24 12.61
CA PRO A 8 -5.74 -11.63 11.32
C PRO A 8 -5.61 -10.44 10.38
N GLY A 9 -4.45 -10.33 9.73
CA GLY A 9 -4.10 -9.13 8.96
C GLY A 9 -5.07 -8.79 7.84
N GLU A 10 -5.68 -9.80 7.23
CA GLU A 10 -6.69 -9.61 6.18
C GLU A 10 -7.96 -8.94 6.70
N HIS A 11 -8.53 -9.43 7.81
CA HIS A 11 -9.71 -8.82 8.43
C HIS A 11 -9.43 -7.38 8.87
N LEU A 12 -8.25 -7.13 9.44
CA LEU A 12 -7.85 -5.78 9.84
C LEU A 12 -7.74 -4.84 8.63
N VAL A 13 -7.11 -5.29 7.54
CA VAL A 13 -6.96 -4.48 6.32
C VAL A 13 -8.32 -4.20 5.67
N ASN A 14 -9.22 -5.18 5.63
CA ASN A 14 -10.55 -4.99 5.04
C ASN A 14 -11.38 -3.99 5.85
N ALA A 15 -11.40 -4.11 7.18
CA ALA A 15 -12.10 -3.17 8.04
C ALA A 15 -11.51 -1.75 7.96
N LEU A 16 -10.18 -1.63 7.95
CA LEU A 16 -9.50 -0.35 7.79
C LEU A 16 -9.77 0.28 6.42
N ALA A 17 -9.82 -0.52 5.35
CA ALA A 17 -10.10 0.01 4.02
C ALA A 17 -11.48 0.68 3.96
N GLU A 18 -12.49 0.12 4.63
CA GLU A 18 -13.82 0.73 4.73
C GLU A 18 -13.80 2.02 5.56
N THR A 19 -13.10 2.05 6.70
CA THR A 19 -13.01 3.29 7.51
C THR A 19 -12.29 4.41 6.78
N LEU A 20 -11.23 4.08 6.02
CA LEU A 20 -10.42 5.06 5.29
C LEU A 20 -11.15 5.65 4.08
N LYS A 21 -12.24 5.03 3.60
CA LYS A 21 -13.09 5.62 2.55
C LYS A 21 -13.83 6.86 3.01
N SER A 22 -14.10 6.96 4.32
CA SER A 22 -14.77 8.12 4.93
C SER A 22 -13.82 9.28 5.20
N GLU A 23 -12.50 9.09 5.04
CA GLU A 23 -11.49 10.10 5.31
C GLU A 23 -11.24 10.98 4.08
N ASP A 24 -11.60 12.26 4.18
CA ASP A 24 -11.45 13.23 3.08
C ASP A 24 -9.99 13.45 2.66
N ALA A 25 -9.04 13.24 3.57
CA ALA A 25 -7.61 13.36 3.28
C ALA A 25 -7.08 12.21 2.39
N ILE A 26 -7.76 11.07 2.33
CA ILE A 26 -7.28 9.84 1.70
C ILE A 26 -8.04 9.61 0.40
N GLN A 27 -7.86 10.52 -0.56
CA GLN A 27 -8.50 10.42 -1.87
C GLN A 27 -7.57 9.82 -2.91
N PRO A 28 -8.03 8.86 -3.74
CA PRO A 28 -7.24 8.34 -4.84
C PRO A 28 -6.94 9.47 -5.85
N PRO A 29 -5.68 9.70 -6.22
CA PRO A 29 -5.36 10.69 -7.24
C PRO A 29 -5.86 10.22 -8.61
N GLU A 30 -6.21 11.15 -9.51
CA GLU A 30 -6.81 10.84 -10.82
C GLU A 30 -6.07 9.76 -11.62
N TRP A 31 -4.74 9.80 -11.61
CA TRP A 31 -3.92 8.82 -12.33
C TRP A 31 -3.95 7.41 -11.72
N SER A 32 -4.46 7.21 -10.49
CA SER A 32 -4.46 5.91 -9.81
C SER A 32 -5.29 4.86 -10.54
N ALA A 33 -6.27 5.27 -11.33
CA ALA A 33 -7.09 4.37 -12.15
C ALA A 33 -6.29 3.73 -13.31
N PHE A 34 -5.24 4.41 -13.79
CA PHE A 34 -4.54 4.02 -15.02
C PHE A 34 -3.18 3.35 -14.75
N VAL A 35 -2.62 3.51 -13.55
CA VAL A 35 -1.26 3.04 -13.25
C VAL A 35 -1.21 1.64 -12.66
N LYS A 36 -0.03 1.04 -12.80
CA LYS A 36 0.35 -0.20 -12.13
C LYS A 36 0.94 0.10 -10.76
N THR A 37 0.73 -0.81 -9.81
CA THR A 37 1.21 -0.64 -8.43
C THR A 37 2.71 -0.90 -8.26
N ALA A 38 3.34 -1.57 -9.22
CA ALA A 38 4.78 -1.84 -9.24
C ALA A 38 5.28 -2.18 -10.65
N VAL A 39 6.60 -2.14 -10.84
CA VAL A 39 7.24 -2.48 -12.13
C VAL A 39 7.08 -3.96 -12.48
N HIS A 40 7.03 -4.84 -11.48
CA HIS A 40 6.81 -6.28 -11.66
C HIS A 40 5.34 -6.65 -11.94
N LYS A 41 4.41 -5.68 -11.96
CA LYS A 41 3.02 -5.92 -12.33
C LYS A 41 2.82 -5.61 -13.82
N GLU A 42 2.04 -6.46 -14.48
CA GLU A 42 1.70 -6.30 -15.89
C GLU A 42 0.48 -5.41 -16.11
N LYS A 43 -0.55 -5.57 -15.26
CA LYS A 43 -1.83 -4.87 -15.34
C LYS A 43 -2.07 -4.01 -14.11
N SER A 44 -2.92 -3.00 -14.27
CA SER A 44 -3.45 -2.19 -13.18
C SER A 44 -4.38 -3.04 -12.30
N PRO A 45 -4.60 -2.67 -11.02
CA PRO A 45 -5.53 -3.37 -10.14
C PRO A 45 -6.95 -3.40 -10.73
N LEU A 46 -7.63 -4.55 -10.62
CA LEU A 46 -9.01 -4.71 -11.10
C LEU A 46 -10.04 -4.03 -10.19
N GLN A 47 -9.71 -3.97 -8.90
CA GLN A 47 -10.57 -3.39 -7.88
C GLN A 47 -10.46 -1.86 -7.90
N ALA A 48 -11.59 -1.16 -8.02
CA ALA A 48 -11.62 0.31 -8.13
C ALA A 48 -11.11 1.01 -6.86
N ASP A 49 -11.44 0.47 -5.69
CA ASP A 49 -11.09 0.98 -4.36
C ASP A 49 -9.73 0.46 -3.86
N TRP A 50 -8.87 -0.05 -4.76
CA TRP A 50 -7.56 -0.60 -4.40
C TRP A 50 -6.67 0.37 -3.63
N TRP A 51 -6.86 1.68 -3.83
CA TRP A 51 -6.10 2.72 -3.13
C TRP A 51 -6.30 2.61 -1.62
N TYR A 52 -7.54 2.47 -1.16
CA TYR A 52 -7.89 2.35 0.25
C TYR A 52 -7.33 1.06 0.87
N PHE A 53 -7.40 -0.07 0.15
CA PHE A 53 -6.76 -1.32 0.57
C PHE A 53 -5.24 -1.19 0.66
N ARG A 54 -4.62 -0.45 -0.27
CA ARG A 54 -3.18 -0.17 -0.23
C ARG A 54 -2.85 0.70 0.98
N THR A 55 -3.63 1.73 1.26
CA THR A 55 -3.47 2.61 2.42
C THR A 55 -3.60 1.85 3.74
N ALA A 56 -4.64 1.03 3.89
CA ALA A 56 -4.82 0.15 5.06
C ALA A 56 -3.63 -0.81 5.24
N SER A 57 -3.16 -1.40 4.15
CA SER A 57 -1.98 -2.28 4.17
C SER A 57 -0.71 -1.54 4.61
N VAL A 58 -0.50 -0.32 4.13
CA VAL A 58 0.65 0.52 4.50
C VAL A 58 0.58 0.89 5.98
N MET A 59 -0.57 1.38 6.44
CA MET A 59 -0.80 1.73 7.85
C MET A 59 -0.51 0.55 8.78
N ARG A 60 -1.01 -0.65 8.44
CA ARG A 60 -0.70 -1.87 9.19
C ARG A 60 0.80 -2.18 9.23
N LYS A 61 1.51 -2.05 8.10
CA LYS A 61 2.96 -2.32 8.04
C LYS A 61 3.77 -1.31 8.84
N VAL A 62 3.35 -0.04 8.88
CA VAL A 62 3.99 0.97 9.73
C VAL A 62 3.75 0.64 11.20
N GLY A 63 2.52 0.28 11.58
CA GLY A 63 2.19 -0.13 12.95
C GLY A 63 3.00 -1.33 13.45
N ILE A 64 3.27 -2.31 12.59
CA ILE A 64 4.03 -3.52 12.95
C ILE A 64 5.54 -3.29 12.96
N ASN A 65 6.08 -2.60 11.94
CA ASN A 65 7.53 -2.49 11.75
C ASN A 65 8.12 -1.20 12.35
N GLY A 66 7.30 -0.35 12.96
CA GLY A 66 7.71 0.94 13.49
C GLY A 66 8.02 1.96 12.37
N PRO A 67 8.84 2.99 12.67
CA PRO A 67 9.16 4.05 11.71
C PRO A 67 9.87 3.46 10.48
N ILE A 68 9.21 3.53 9.33
CA ILE A 68 9.68 2.95 8.08
C ILE A 68 9.63 3.97 6.94
N GLY A 69 10.78 4.18 6.30
CA GLY A 69 10.86 5.04 5.12
C GLY A 69 10.31 4.38 3.86
N THR A 70 9.95 5.22 2.88
CA THR A 70 9.40 4.78 1.58
C THR A 70 10.27 3.75 0.85
N GLU A 71 11.60 3.80 0.99
CA GLU A 71 12.49 2.80 0.38
C GLU A 71 12.31 1.41 0.99
N ARG A 72 12.36 1.30 2.32
CA ARG A 72 12.15 0.02 3.01
C ARG A 72 10.74 -0.50 2.79
N LEU A 73 9.75 0.39 2.85
CA LEU A 73 8.36 0.07 2.54
C LEU A 73 8.20 -0.51 1.13
N SER A 74 8.93 0.02 0.13
CA SER A 74 8.89 -0.49 -1.24
C SER A 74 9.39 -1.93 -1.38
N ARG A 75 10.31 -2.37 -0.51
CA ARG A 75 10.78 -3.77 -0.46
C ARG A 75 9.70 -4.70 0.09
N HIS A 76 8.89 -4.26 1.05
CA HIS A 76 7.75 -5.06 1.53
C HIS A 76 6.64 -5.23 0.48
N TYR A 77 6.65 -4.43 -0.59
CA TYR A 77 5.77 -4.58 -1.75
C TYR A 77 6.55 -5.00 -3.00
N SER A 78 7.71 -5.67 -2.84
CA SER A 78 8.45 -6.24 -3.96
C SER A 78 7.79 -7.50 -4.51
N GLY A 79 8.10 -7.86 -5.74
CA GLY A 79 7.63 -9.07 -6.36
C GLY A 79 8.54 -9.53 -7.49
N SER A 80 8.38 -10.78 -7.91
CA SER A 80 9.11 -11.35 -9.05
C SER A 80 8.66 -10.69 -10.34
N ARG A 81 9.60 -10.11 -11.09
CA ARG A 81 9.39 -9.58 -12.43
C ARG A 81 9.84 -10.60 -13.46
N ASP A 82 8.92 -10.95 -14.36
CA ASP A 82 9.25 -11.68 -15.59
C ASP A 82 10.03 -10.76 -16.55
N ARG A 83 11.16 -11.27 -17.05
CA ARG A 83 12.08 -10.57 -17.95
C ARG A 83 12.19 -11.28 -19.30
N GLY A 84 11.18 -12.07 -19.67
CA GLY A 84 11.13 -12.85 -20.89
C GLY A 84 12.15 -13.99 -20.86
N ALA A 85 13.09 -14.00 -21.80
CA ALA A 85 14.11 -15.03 -21.88
C ALA A 85 15.16 -14.98 -20.75
N LYS A 86 15.21 -13.92 -19.94
CA LYS A 86 16.17 -13.77 -18.84
C LYS A 86 15.56 -14.25 -17.52
N PRO A 87 16.36 -14.81 -16.59
CA PRO A 87 15.86 -15.19 -15.27
C PRO A 87 15.15 -14.07 -14.53
N ASN A 88 14.11 -14.47 -13.78
CA ASN A 88 13.31 -13.59 -12.94
C ASN A 88 14.16 -12.88 -11.88
N ARG A 89 13.79 -11.65 -11.56
CA ARG A 89 14.41 -10.88 -10.47
C ARG A 89 13.34 -10.22 -9.61
N SER A 90 13.63 -10.06 -8.32
CA SER A 90 12.78 -9.29 -7.43
C SER A 90 12.92 -7.80 -7.73
N GLU A 91 11.79 -7.13 -7.94
CA GLU A 91 11.71 -5.70 -8.18
C GLU A 91 10.78 -5.05 -7.16
N ASN A 92 11.17 -3.87 -6.69
CA ASN A 92 10.47 -3.14 -5.64
C ASN A 92 9.07 -2.66 -6.07
N GLY A 93 8.23 -2.37 -5.07
CA GLY A 93 6.95 -1.68 -5.26
C GLY A 93 7.13 -0.22 -5.72
N SER A 94 6.06 0.37 -6.27
CA SER A 94 6.09 1.78 -6.70
C SER A 94 6.30 2.72 -5.52
N ARG A 95 7.45 3.41 -5.50
CA ARG A 95 7.77 4.41 -4.48
C ARG A 95 6.87 5.64 -4.54
N LYS A 96 6.37 6.01 -5.72
CA LYS A 96 5.46 7.17 -5.88
C LYS A 96 4.12 6.92 -5.22
N VAL A 97 3.54 5.73 -5.42
CA VAL A 97 2.28 5.31 -4.78
C VAL A 97 2.45 5.30 -3.26
N LEU A 98 3.49 4.62 -2.77
CA LEU A 98 3.73 4.51 -1.33
C LEU A 98 3.99 5.85 -0.65
N ARG A 99 4.76 6.75 -1.30
CA ARG A 99 5.02 8.09 -0.78
C ARG A 99 3.75 8.91 -0.64
N LEU A 100 2.89 8.90 -1.65
CA LEU A 100 1.64 9.65 -1.60
C LEU A 100 0.68 9.12 -0.54
N ILE A 101 0.59 7.81 -0.42
CA ILE A 101 -0.20 7.18 0.65
C ILE A 101 0.33 7.61 2.03
N MET A 102 1.65 7.61 2.23
CA MET A 102 2.24 8.08 3.50
C MET A 102 1.93 9.56 3.74
N GLN A 103 2.02 10.41 2.72
CA GLN A 103 1.68 11.84 2.83
C GLN A 103 0.20 12.04 3.17
N GLN A 104 -0.71 11.27 2.56
CA GLN A 104 -2.15 11.33 2.88
C GLN A 104 -2.44 10.89 4.31
N LEU A 105 -1.77 9.82 4.77
CA LEU A 105 -1.89 9.35 6.15
C LEU A 105 -1.33 10.35 7.17
N GLU A 106 -0.27 11.08 6.81
CA GLU A 106 0.30 12.16 7.62
C GLU A 106 -0.66 13.35 7.70
N ILE A 107 -1.26 13.76 6.57
CA ILE A 107 -2.29 14.82 6.53
C ILE A 107 -3.53 14.43 7.35
N ALA A 108 -3.92 13.16 7.32
CA ALA A 108 -5.02 12.62 8.12
C ALA A 108 -4.70 12.54 9.63
N GLY A 109 -3.47 12.83 10.04
CA GLY A 109 -3.03 12.70 11.44
C GLY A 109 -2.94 11.25 11.93
N LEU A 110 -2.93 10.28 11.01
CA LEU A 110 -2.86 8.84 11.31
C LEU A 110 -1.41 8.33 11.38
N LEU A 111 -0.46 9.10 10.84
CA LEU A 111 0.98 8.89 10.95
C LEU A 111 1.66 10.19 11.35
N GLY A 112 2.78 10.10 12.08
CA GLY A 112 3.62 11.22 12.53
C GLY A 112 5.07 10.80 12.70
#